data_AF-A0A5N8WB46-F1
#
_entry.id   AF-A0A5N8WB46-F1
#
_cell.length_a   1.000
_cell.length_b   1.000
_cell.length_c   1.000
_cell.angle_alpha   90.00
_cell.angle_beta   90.00
_cell.angle_gamma   90.00
#
_symmetry.space_group_name_H-M   'P 1'
#
loop_
_entity.id
_entity.type
_entity.pdbx_description
1 polymer ?
#
loop_
_entity_poly.entity_id
_entity_poly.type
_entity_poly.pdbx_seq_one_letter_code
_entity_poly.pdbx_strand_id
1 'polypeptide(L)'
;MKQMMARLLTPGSRAAGFARRQRLWDACTDHCTAYLAALDGTDDGGRVRLAAALGTLLAAHRTQDSDSVAAFDALLRAGNRAVAAGEEPELRLAVQLADTALGLRGKSRGAWRLRARALDALGLSRQAAEAYERCLALSPEPDPELTARLAVLREQQDVLAEAVALLPADSPGARAFAEAVAEDRSPERVRAAFTGCMGSALRERDAADPAVRRLAALYAAHCRLQERGRMPDPLLGGSGPLGIADFRNQLAGRSVCVVADGAFGGDTGPYDVVIRCDDYRGDRAGADGRRTDVHAVSTAGRACWDQQVRIRLVFGESGKQWHEAVRRLVPGAQRHAGDSSLRRPLSDPAVLGESGWGTAPSTAFTVLRLLDFLDVSPRIDLIGSSLPGPLRPAERDWVMARATSGTETRIALR
;
A
#
# COMPACT_ATOMS: atom_id res chain seq x y z
N MET A 1 -35.40 -17.96 -43.05
CA MET A 1 -36.69 -18.01 -42.34
C MET A 1 -36.44 -18.74 -41.01
N LYS A 2 -35.72 -18.11 -40.07
CA LYS A 2 -36.20 -17.23 -38.98
C LYS A 2 -37.29 -17.90 -38.12
N GLN A 3 -36.95 -17.94 -36.81
CA GLN A 3 -37.82 -18.13 -35.64
C GLN A 3 -38.29 -19.55 -35.33
N MET A 4 -37.84 -20.11 -34.20
CA MET A 4 -38.54 -19.97 -32.91
C MET A 4 -38.19 -21.12 -31.93
N MET A 5 -36.94 -21.23 -31.48
CA MET A 5 -36.64 -21.98 -30.25
C MET A 5 -36.73 -21.07 -29.03
N ALA A 6 -37.96 -20.67 -28.69
CA ALA A 6 -38.27 -20.10 -27.40
C ALA A 6 -38.14 -21.22 -26.35
N ARG A 7 -37.05 -21.20 -25.58
CA ARG A 7 -36.92 -21.98 -24.35
C ARG A 7 -38.03 -21.55 -23.38
N LEU A 8 -39.09 -22.35 -23.32
CA LEU A 8 -40.12 -22.27 -22.29
C LEU A 8 -39.49 -22.61 -20.93
N LEU A 9 -39.09 -21.58 -20.20
CA LEU A 9 -38.87 -21.68 -18.76
C LEU A 9 -40.24 -21.94 -18.11
N THR A 10 -40.42 -23.13 -17.54
CA THR A 10 -41.61 -23.52 -16.76
C THR A 10 -41.95 -22.48 -15.69
N PRO A 11 -43.24 -22.15 -15.44
CA PRO A 11 -43.66 -21.12 -14.47
C PRO A 11 -43.02 -21.26 -13.07
N GLY A 12 -42.81 -22.50 -12.60
CA GLY A 12 -42.17 -22.79 -11.32
C GLY A 12 -40.71 -22.35 -11.22
N SER A 13 -39.95 -22.33 -12.33
CA SER A 13 -38.53 -21.92 -12.32
C SER A 13 -38.35 -20.40 -12.23
N ARG A 14 -39.33 -19.62 -12.74
CA ARG A 14 -39.33 -18.15 -12.61
C ARG A 14 -39.68 -17.71 -11.19
N ALA A 15 -40.68 -18.33 -10.57
CA ALA A 15 -41.06 -18.05 -9.18
C ALA A 15 -39.94 -18.43 -8.20
N ALA A 16 -39.29 -19.58 -8.38
CA ALA A 16 -38.14 -19.99 -7.58
C ALA A 16 -36.93 -19.04 -7.77
N GLY A 17 -36.68 -18.58 -8.99
CA GLY A 17 -35.63 -17.60 -9.29
C GLY A 17 -35.87 -16.24 -8.64
N PHE A 18 -37.12 -15.75 -8.65
CA PHE A 18 -37.51 -14.52 -7.97
C PHE A 18 -37.35 -14.64 -6.44
N ALA A 19 -37.86 -15.72 -5.84
CA ALA A 19 -37.73 -15.95 -4.40
C ALA A 19 -36.26 -16.07 -3.94
N ARG A 20 -35.39 -16.67 -4.76
CA ARG A 20 -33.95 -16.72 -4.49
C ARG A 20 -33.31 -15.34 -4.54
N ARG A 21 -33.65 -14.51 -5.53
CA ARG A 21 -33.13 -13.14 -5.65
C ARG A 21 -33.59 -12.25 -4.49
N GLN A 22 -34.84 -12.39 -4.07
CA GLN A 22 -35.36 -11.64 -2.92
C GLN A 22 -34.58 -11.95 -1.64
N ARG A 23 -34.34 -13.24 -1.35
CA ARG A 23 -33.53 -13.64 -0.18
C ARG A 23 -32.11 -13.09 -0.18
N LEU A 24 -31.47 -13.00 -1.36
CA LEU A 24 -30.13 -12.40 -1.48
C LEU A 24 -30.16 -10.92 -1.11
N TRP A 25 -31.19 -10.20 -1.55
CA TRP A 25 -31.37 -8.79 -1.23
C TRP A 25 -31.75 -8.53 0.22
N ASP A 26 -32.60 -9.35 0.81
CA ASP A 26 -32.97 -9.26 2.22
C ASP A 26 -31.71 -9.45 3.08
N ALA A 27 -30.94 -10.51 2.81
CA ALA A 27 -29.67 -10.77 3.51
C ALA A 27 -28.65 -9.64 3.32
N CYS A 28 -28.54 -9.08 2.11
CA CYS A 28 -27.67 -7.94 1.82
C CYS A 28 -28.10 -6.69 2.61
N THR A 29 -29.40 -6.44 2.69
CA THR A 29 -29.99 -5.32 3.42
C THR A 29 -29.70 -5.46 4.91
N ASP A 30 -29.89 -6.63 5.49
CA ASP A 30 -29.61 -6.92 6.90
C ASP A 30 -28.13 -6.68 7.24
N HIS A 31 -27.20 -7.05 6.36
CA HIS A 31 -25.78 -6.78 6.56
C HIS A 31 -25.45 -5.28 6.47
N CYS A 32 -26.08 -4.55 5.55
CA CYS A 32 -25.88 -3.11 5.42
C CYS A 32 -26.42 -2.36 6.64
N THR A 33 -27.59 -2.73 7.14
CA THR A 33 -28.20 -2.10 8.32
C THR A 33 -27.43 -2.44 9.59
N ALA A 34 -26.96 -3.69 9.75
CA ALA A 34 -26.11 -4.08 10.87
C ALA A 34 -24.79 -3.31 10.88
N TYR A 35 -24.13 -3.16 9.72
CA TYR A 35 -22.92 -2.34 9.61
C TYR A 35 -23.18 -0.88 10.00
N LEU A 36 -24.25 -0.26 9.46
CA LEU A 36 -24.61 1.13 9.78
C LEU A 36 -24.93 1.32 11.26
N ALA A 37 -25.57 0.34 11.91
CA ALA A 37 -25.88 0.39 13.34
C ALA A 37 -24.65 0.24 14.24
N ALA A 38 -23.59 -0.42 13.74
CA ALA A 38 -22.33 -0.63 14.45
C ALA A 38 -21.34 0.52 14.28
N LEU A 39 -21.63 1.51 13.41
CA LEU A 39 -20.77 2.69 13.24
C LEU A 39 -20.73 3.50 14.54
N ASP A 40 -19.52 3.68 15.07
CA ASP A 40 -19.27 4.66 16.12
C ASP A 40 -19.12 6.06 15.50
N GLY A 41 -19.30 7.11 16.30
CA GLY A 41 -19.24 8.51 15.85
C GLY A 41 -17.83 8.99 15.46
N THR A 42 -16.93 8.09 15.07
CA THR A 42 -15.58 8.42 14.64
C THR A 42 -15.60 9.06 13.25
N ASP A 43 -15.01 10.24 13.12
CA ASP A 43 -14.98 10.99 11.85
C ASP A 43 -13.92 10.42 10.91
N ASP A 44 -14.28 9.36 10.19
CA ASP A 44 -13.56 8.91 9.00
C ASP A 44 -14.35 9.23 7.74
N GLY A 45 -13.82 10.13 6.91
CA GLY A 45 -14.41 10.48 5.63
C GLY A 45 -14.59 9.29 4.67
N GLY A 46 -13.84 8.20 4.83
CA GLY A 46 -14.04 6.92 4.16
C GLY A 46 -15.38 6.27 4.55
N ARG A 47 -15.56 6.01 5.84
CA ARG A 47 -16.81 5.48 6.43
C ARG A 47 -18.04 6.35 6.15
N VAL A 48 -17.93 7.68 6.21
CA VAL A 48 -19.04 8.60 5.87
C VAL A 48 -19.50 8.40 4.42
N ARG A 49 -18.55 8.30 3.48
CA ARG A 49 -18.82 8.07 2.06
C ARG A 49 -19.40 6.69 1.79
N LEU A 50 -19.04 5.69 2.59
CA LEU A 50 -19.63 4.35 2.55
C LEU A 50 -21.06 4.37 3.09
N ALA A 51 -21.29 4.97 4.25
CA ALA A 51 -22.61 5.08 4.86
C ALA A 51 -23.63 5.74 3.92
N ALA A 52 -23.24 6.83 3.24
CA ALA A 52 -24.08 7.48 2.23
C ALA A 52 -24.40 6.56 1.03
N ALA A 53 -23.44 5.74 0.59
CA ALA A 53 -23.64 4.79 -0.51
C ALA A 53 -24.56 3.63 -0.09
N LEU A 54 -24.44 3.13 1.14
CA LEU A 54 -25.34 2.14 1.71
C LEU A 54 -26.76 2.69 1.85
N GLY A 55 -26.92 3.95 2.30
CA GLY A 55 -28.22 4.61 2.33
C GLY A 55 -28.89 4.69 0.94
N THR A 56 -28.09 5.01 -0.10
CA THR A 56 -28.57 5.02 -1.50
C THR A 56 -28.99 3.63 -1.97
N LEU A 57 -28.21 2.59 -1.63
CA LEU A 57 -28.52 1.20 -1.93
C LEU A 57 -29.84 0.76 -1.29
N LEU A 58 -30.01 1.02 0.00
CA LEU A 58 -31.21 0.68 0.77
C LEU A 58 -32.45 1.39 0.24
N ALA A 59 -32.33 2.66 -0.15
CA ALA A 59 -33.42 3.42 -0.77
C ALA A 59 -33.81 2.86 -2.16
N ALA A 60 -32.83 2.48 -2.98
CA ALA A 60 -33.06 1.87 -4.28
C ALA A 60 -33.76 0.51 -4.16
N HIS A 61 -33.41 -0.29 -3.15
CA HIS A 61 -34.06 -1.58 -2.90
C HIS A 61 -35.53 -1.43 -2.48
N ARG A 62 -35.88 -0.42 -1.67
CA ARG A 62 -37.27 -0.21 -1.21
C ARG A 62 -38.24 0.30 -2.29
N THR A 63 -37.73 0.99 -3.30
CA THR A 63 -38.55 1.73 -4.26
C THR A 63 -38.71 1.03 -5.62
N GLN A 64 -37.92 -0.01 -5.89
CA GLN A 64 -37.83 -0.64 -7.21
C GLN A 64 -37.90 -2.17 -7.13
N ASP A 65 -38.28 -2.79 -8.25
CA ASP A 65 -38.06 -4.22 -8.46
C ASP A 65 -36.56 -4.51 -8.28
N SER A 66 -36.25 -5.50 -7.47
CA SER A 66 -34.89 -5.80 -6.97
C SER A 66 -33.87 -6.16 -8.07
N ASP A 67 -34.32 -6.24 -9.33
CA ASP A 67 -33.51 -6.48 -10.52
C ASP A 67 -33.17 -5.20 -11.33
N SER A 68 -33.55 -4.03 -10.83
CA SER A 68 -33.32 -2.77 -11.55
C SER A 68 -31.81 -2.51 -11.76
N VAL A 69 -31.49 -1.91 -12.91
CA VAL A 69 -30.12 -1.48 -13.21
C VAL A 69 -29.60 -0.51 -12.14
N ALA A 70 -30.45 0.39 -11.65
CA ALA A 70 -30.09 1.37 -10.64
C ALA A 70 -29.75 0.75 -9.28
N ALA A 71 -30.50 -0.26 -8.82
CA ALA A 71 -30.23 -0.97 -7.58
C ALA A 71 -28.92 -1.77 -7.68
N PHE A 72 -28.68 -2.43 -8.82
CA PHE A 72 -27.43 -3.13 -9.08
C PHE A 72 -26.21 -2.18 -9.11
N ASP A 73 -26.35 -1.01 -9.74
CA ASP A 73 -25.28 0.00 -9.77
C ASP A 73 -25.06 0.63 -8.40
N ALA A 74 -26.11 0.83 -7.60
CA ALA A 74 -25.97 1.26 -6.21
C ALA A 74 -25.21 0.22 -5.38
N LEU A 75 -25.48 -1.08 -5.60
CA LEU A 75 -24.82 -2.19 -4.92
C LEU A 75 -23.33 -2.25 -5.25
N LEU A 76 -22.96 -2.16 -6.53
CA LEU A 76 -21.55 -2.09 -6.94
C LEU A 76 -20.86 -0.84 -6.42
N ARG A 77 -21.54 0.31 -6.39
CA ARG A 77 -21.00 1.55 -5.82
C ARG A 77 -20.73 1.43 -4.32
N ALA A 78 -21.67 0.88 -3.56
CA ALA A 78 -21.50 0.63 -2.13
C ALA A 78 -20.30 -0.30 -1.87
N GLY A 79 -20.19 -1.41 -2.61
CA GLY A 79 -19.05 -2.32 -2.50
C GLY A 79 -17.71 -1.65 -2.80
N ASN A 80 -17.64 -0.83 -3.85
CA ASN A 80 -16.40 -0.09 -4.16
C ASN A 80 -16.06 0.96 -3.08
N ARG A 81 -17.05 1.56 -2.42
CA ARG A 81 -16.82 2.45 -1.28
C ARG A 81 -16.34 1.68 -0.05
N ALA A 82 -16.82 0.45 0.14
CA ALA A 82 -16.38 -0.42 1.22
C ALA A 82 -14.91 -0.83 1.03
N VAL A 83 -14.50 -1.19 -0.20
CA VAL A 83 -13.08 -1.38 -0.54
C VAL A 83 -12.24 -0.12 -0.28
N ALA A 84 -12.77 1.06 -0.59
CA ALA A 84 -12.05 2.33 -0.40
C ALA A 84 -11.93 2.77 1.07
N ALA A 85 -12.80 2.30 1.95
CA ALA A 85 -12.68 2.51 3.40
C ALA A 85 -11.57 1.62 3.99
N GLY A 86 -11.36 0.42 3.43
CA GLY A 86 -10.10 -0.33 3.53
C GLY A 86 -9.86 -1.09 4.83
N GLU A 87 -10.65 -0.84 5.87
CA GLU A 87 -10.59 -1.59 7.14
C GLU A 87 -11.26 -2.98 7.02
N GLU A 88 -10.87 -3.92 7.88
CA GLU A 88 -11.33 -5.32 7.77
C GLU A 88 -12.86 -5.51 7.77
N PRO A 89 -13.65 -4.84 8.64
CA PRO A 89 -15.11 -4.95 8.60
C PRO A 89 -15.72 -4.50 7.26
N GLU A 90 -15.21 -3.41 6.71
CA GLU A 90 -15.64 -2.83 5.44
C GLU A 90 -15.22 -3.70 4.26
N LEU A 91 -14.02 -4.27 4.28
CA LEU A 91 -13.57 -5.22 3.26
C LEU A 91 -14.43 -6.49 3.27
N ARG A 92 -14.80 -7.02 4.44
CA ARG A 92 -15.73 -8.16 4.55
C ARG A 92 -17.11 -7.81 4.02
N LEU A 93 -17.63 -6.61 4.32
CA LEU A 93 -18.87 -6.12 3.74
C LEU A 93 -18.76 -6.02 2.21
N ALA A 94 -17.63 -5.55 1.67
CA ALA A 94 -17.41 -5.49 0.23
C ALA A 94 -17.47 -6.87 -0.44
N VAL A 95 -16.91 -7.90 0.19
CA VAL A 95 -17.02 -9.29 -0.27
C VAL A 95 -18.48 -9.74 -0.31
N GLN A 96 -19.24 -9.51 0.76
CA GLN A 96 -20.66 -9.87 0.83
C GLN A 96 -21.51 -9.16 -0.23
N LEU A 97 -21.25 -7.87 -0.46
CA LEU A 97 -21.89 -7.10 -1.53
C LEU A 97 -21.53 -7.67 -2.92
N ALA A 98 -20.26 -8.05 -3.14
CA ALA A 98 -19.84 -8.68 -4.38
C ALA A 98 -20.51 -10.05 -4.61
N ASP A 99 -20.61 -10.87 -3.57
CA ASP A 99 -21.27 -12.18 -3.64
C ASP A 99 -22.77 -12.04 -3.91
N THR A 100 -23.42 -11.04 -3.31
CA THR A 100 -24.80 -10.66 -3.63
C THR A 100 -24.91 -10.26 -5.10
N ALA A 101 -24.02 -9.40 -5.60
CA ALA A 101 -23.99 -8.99 -7.00
C ALA A 101 -23.85 -10.18 -7.96
N LEU A 102 -22.99 -11.16 -7.62
CA LEU A 102 -22.79 -12.38 -8.40
C LEU A 102 -23.99 -13.33 -8.32
N GLY A 103 -24.68 -13.38 -7.18
CA GLY A 103 -25.93 -14.11 -7.00
C GLY A 103 -27.06 -13.58 -7.89
N LEU A 104 -27.09 -12.26 -8.12
CA LEU A 104 -28.02 -11.59 -9.03
C LEU A 104 -27.58 -11.72 -10.50
N ARG A 105 -26.32 -11.42 -10.79
CA ARG A 105 -25.73 -11.38 -12.14
C ARG A 105 -24.38 -12.10 -12.17
N GLY A 106 -24.40 -13.43 -12.30
CA GLY A 106 -23.19 -14.27 -12.25
C GLY A 106 -22.15 -14.03 -13.37
N LYS A 107 -22.52 -13.32 -14.45
CA LYS A 107 -21.62 -12.90 -15.53
C LYS A 107 -21.23 -11.41 -15.46
N SER A 108 -21.43 -10.75 -14.32
CA SER A 108 -21.05 -9.35 -14.16
C SER A 108 -19.54 -9.23 -13.93
N ARG A 109 -18.82 -8.69 -14.93
CA ARG A 109 -17.39 -8.34 -14.79
C ARG A 109 -17.14 -7.42 -13.61
N GLY A 110 -18.02 -6.42 -13.41
CA GLY A 110 -17.90 -5.46 -12.30
C GLY A 110 -18.02 -6.13 -10.92
N ALA A 111 -18.87 -7.14 -10.79
CA ALA A 111 -19.02 -7.91 -9.56
C ALA A 111 -17.80 -8.80 -9.28
N TRP A 112 -17.28 -9.50 -10.29
CA TRP A 112 -16.04 -10.28 -10.16
C TRP A 112 -14.84 -9.40 -9.80
N ARG A 113 -14.71 -8.22 -10.44
CA ARG A 113 -13.65 -7.25 -10.11
C ARG A 113 -13.77 -6.72 -8.68
N LEU A 114 -14.99 -6.41 -8.22
CA LEU A 114 -15.23 -5.98 -6.86
C LEU A 114 -14.84 -7.07 -5.86
N ARG A 115 -15.28 -8.31 -6.10
CA ARG A 115 -14.94 -9.48 -5.26
C ARG A 115 -13.42 -9.66 -5.17
N ALA A 116 -12.74 -9.65 -6.31
CA ALA A 116 -11.30 -9.80 -6.38
C ALA A 116 -10.57 -8.71 -5.58
N ARG A 117 -10.91 -7.43 -5.77
CA ARG A 117 -10.29 -6.32 -5.04
C ARG A 117 -10.50 -6.39 -3.53
N ALA A 118 -11.69 -6.80 -3.09
CA ALA A 118 -12.01 -6.92 -1.67
C ALA A 118 -11.21 -8.06 -1.01
N LEU A 119 -11.16 -9.23 -1.65
CA LEU A 119 -10.35 -10.37 -1.20
C LEU A 119 -8.85 -10.06 -1.22
N ASP A 120 -8.41 -9.36 -2.25
CA ASP A 120 -7.02 -8.95 -2.42
C ASP A 120 -6.57 -8.00 -1.31
N ALA A 121 -7.42 -7.04 -0.94
CA ALA A 121 -7.19 -6.14 0.19
C ALA A 121 -7.24 -6.87 1.54
N LEU A 122 -7.99 -7.97 1.67
CA LEU A 122 -7.98 -8.87 2.83
C LEU A 122 -6.76 -9.81 2.85
N GLY A 123 -5.96 -9.82 1.77
CA GLY A 123 -4.82 -10.72 1.59
C GLY A 123 -5.20 -12.20 1.39
N LEU A 124 -6.46 -12.47 0.99
CA LEU A 124 -6.95 -13.81 0.66
C LEU A 124 -6.53 -14.18 -0.76
N SER A 125 -5.23 -14.43 -0.94
CA SER A 125 -4.57 -14.49 -2.24
C SER A 125 -5.13 -15.56 -3.17
N ARG A 126 -5.56 -16.72 -2.63
CA ARG A 126 -6.12 -17.80 -3.45
C ARG A 126 -7.46 -17.41 -4.04
N GLN A 127 -8.39 -16.99 -3.18
CA GLN A 127 -9.71 -16.56 -3.63
C GLN A 127 -9.65 -15.33 -4.53
N ALA A 128 -8.72 -14.39 -4.25
CA ALA A 128 -8.54 -13.20 -5.07
C ALA A 128 -8.08 -13.55 -6.48
N ALA A 129 -7.12 -14.48 -6.62
CA ALA A 129 -6.66 -14.97 -7.92
C ALA A 129 -7.80 -15.59 -8.73
N GLU A 130 -8.59 -16.47 -8.11
CA GLU A 130 -9.76 -17.08 -8.75
C GLU A 130 -10.76 -16.02 -9.23
N ALA A 131 -11.05 -15.00 -8.41
CA ALA A 131 -11.96 -13.92 -8.79
C ALA A 131 -11.41 -13.05 -9.94
N TYR A 132 -10.11 -12.76 -9.95
CA TYR A 132 -9.45 -12.04 -11.05
C TYR A 132 -9.46 -12.84 -12.35
N GLU A 133 -9.20 -14.14 -12.31
CA GLU A 133 -9.30 -15.04 -13.47
C GLU A 133 -10.70 -15.01 -14.09
N ARG A 134 -11.74 -15.11 -13.24
CA ARG A 134 -13.13 -15.01 -13.68
C ARG A 134 -13.45 -13.63 -14.27
N CYS A 135 -12.88 -12.56 -13.72
CA CYS A 135 -13.01 -11.21 -14.27
C CYS A 135 -12.36 -11.10 -15.66
N LEU A 136 -11.15 -11.61 -15.84
CA LEU A 136 -10.44 -11.62 -17.13
C LEU A 136 -11.17 -12.45 -18.19
N ALA A 137 -11.69 -13.62 -17.81
CA ALA A 137 -12.44 -14.49 -18.72
C ALA A 137 -13.73 -13.85 -19.27
N LEU A 138 -14.24 -12.82 -18.60
CA LEU A 138 -15.41 -12.04 -19.02
C LEU A 138 -15.04 -10.76 -19.79
N SER A 139 -13.74 -10.45 -19.94
CA SER A 139 -13.25 -9.27 -20.67
C SER A 139 -12.83 -9.67 -22.09
N PRO A 140 -13.36 -9.01 -23.14
CA PRO A 140 -12.88 -9.21 -24.50
C PRO A 140 -11.52 -8.51 -24.75
N GLU A 141 -11.18 -7.52 -23.94
CA GLU A 141 -9.94 -6.76 -24.04
C GLU A 141 -8.93 -7.20 -22.97
N PRO A 142 -7.63 -7.24 -23.31
CA PRO A 142 -6.58 -7.49 -22.34
C PRO A 142 -6.54 -6.35 -21.31
N ASP A 143 -6.49 -6.71 -20.03
CA ASP A 143 -6.27 -5.80 -18.91
C ASP A 143 -4.87 -6.10 -18.33
N PRO A 144 -3.82 -5.37 -18.74
CA PRO A 144 -2.45 -5.65 -18.32
C PRO A 144 -2.26 -5.49 -16.80
N GLU A 145 -2.96 -4.56 -16.17
CA GLU A 145 -2.85 -4.30 -14.73
C GLU A 145 -3.40 -5.49 -13.94
N LEU A 146 -4.59 -5.96 -14.32
CA LEU A 146 -5.24 -7.09 -13.66
C LEU A 146 -4.52 -8.42 -13.94
N THR A 147 -3.94 -8.55 -15.14
CA THR A 147 -3.08 -9.69 -15.51
C THR A 147 -1.80 -9.71 -14.66
N ALA A 148 -1.14 -8.55 -14.52
CA ALA A 148 0.04 -8.42 -13.67
C ALA A 148 -0.30 -8.75 -12.21
N ARG A 149 -1.43 -8.23 -11.69
CA ARG A 149 -1.85 -8.51 -10.31
C ARG A 149 -2.10 -10.00 -10.08
N LEU A 150 -2.80 -10.67 -11.01
CA LEU A 150 -3.04 -12.11 -10.94
C LEU A 150 -1.73 -12.91 -10.93
N ALA A 151 -0.74 -12.52 -11.72
CA ALA A 151 0.57 -13.18 -11.72
C ALA A 151 1.25 -13.08 -10.34
N VAL A 152 1.13 -11.94 -9.65
CA VAL A 152 1.65 -11.79 -8.27
C VAL A 152 0.98 -12.75 -7.30
N LEU A 153 -0.35 -12.86 -7.38
CA LEU A 153 -1.11 -13.72 -6.48
C LEU A 153 -0.77 -15.19 -6.70
N ARG A 154 -0.54 -15.60 -7.95
CA ARG A 154 -0.04 -16.94 -8.28
C ARG A 154 1.38 -17.16 -7.77
N GLU A 155 2.29 -16.19 -7.95
CA GLU A 155 3.64 -16.27 -7.40
C GLU A 155 3.63 -16.40 -5.87
N GLN A 156 2.73 -15.68 -5.17
CA GLN A 156 2.53 -15.85 -3.73
C GLN A 156 2.08 -17.27 -3.35
N GLN A 157 1.16 -17.86 -4.12
CA GLN A 157 0.69 -19.23 -3.91
C GLN A 157 1.80 -20.25 -4.17
N ASP A 158 2.56 -20.08 -5.25
CA ASP A 158 3.67 -20.96 -5.62
C ASP A 158 4.76 -20.96 -4.55
N VAL A 159 5.12 -19.77 -4.02
CA VAL A 159 6.08 -19.62 -2.92
C VAL A 159 5.61 -20.36 -1.67
N LEU A 160 4.32 -20.23 -1.31
CA LEU A 160 3.76 -20.91 -0.14
C LEU A 160 3.66 -22.43 -0.35
N ALA A 161 3.24 -22.87 -1.54
CA ALA A 161 3.16 -24.29 -1.88
C ALA A 161 4.54 -24.96 -1.86
N GLU A 162 5.56 -24.29 -2.39
CA GLU A 162 6.94 -24.77 -2.34
C GLU A 162 7.44 -24.83 -0.88
N ALA A 163 7.15 -23.81 -0.07
CA ALA A 163 7.54 -23.79 1.34
C ALA A 163 6.90 -24.95 2.12
N VAL A 164 5.62 -25.25 1.86
CA VAL A 164 4.93 -26.41 2.43
C VAL A 164 5.60 -27.72 2.00
N ALA A 165 5.96 -27.85 0.72
CA ALA A 165 6.58 -29.07 0.19
C ALA A 165 7.99 -29.36 0.75
N LEU A 166 8.72 -28.33 1.19
CA LEU A 166 10.04 -28.48 1.80
C LEU A 166 10.00 -28.89 3.28
N LEU A 167 8.84 -28.78 3.93
CA LEU A 167 8.70 -29.07 5.34
C LEU A 167 8.33 -30.55 5.58
N PRO A 168 8.87 -31.18 6.64
CA PRO A 168 8.52 -32.55 6.98
C PRO A 168 7.07 -32.62 7.47
N ALA A 169 6.24 -33.37 6.73
CA ALA A 169 4.79 -33.48 6.94
C ALA A 169 4.38 -33.93 8.36
N ASP A 170 5.23 -34.70 9.03
CA ASP A 170 4.95 -35.24 10.36
C ASP A 170 5.06 -34.17 11.46
N SER A 171 5.77 -33.07 11.21
CA SER A 171 5.96 -32.02 12.20
C SER A 171 4.65 -31.24 12.45
N PRO A 172 4.26 -31.00 13.72
CA PRO A 172 3.05 -30.24 14.04
C PRO A 172 3.05 -28.83 13.44
N GLY A 173 4.22 -28.19 13.37
CA GLY A 173 4.39 -26.86 12.76
C GLY A 173 4.12 -26.87 11.25
N ALA A 174 4.64 -27.86 10.52
CA ALA A 174 4.39 -27.98 9.08
C ALA A 174 2.92 -28.25 8.77
N ARG A 175 2.25 -29.10 9.57
CA ARG A 175 0.79 -29.32 9.44
C ARG A 175 0.01 -28.04 9.65
N ALA A 176 0.27 -27.31 10.73
CA ALA A 176 -0.41 -26.05 11.01
C ALA A 176 -0.18 -25.01 9.90
N PHE A 177 1.03 -24.94 9.33
CA PHE A 177 1.31 -24.07 8.20
C PHE A 177 0.61 -24.51 6.91
N ALA A 178 0.64 -25.80 6.59
CA ALA A 178 -0.07 -26.36 5.43
C ALA A 178 -1.58 -26.14 5.52
N GLU A 179 -2.18 -26.34 6.70
CA GLU A 179 -3.59 -26.04 6.97
C GLU A 179 -3.90 -24.55 6.80
N ALA A 180 -3.05 -23.67 7.35
CA ALA A 180 -3.21 -22.23 7.21
C ALA A 180 -3.18 -21.77 5.74
N VAL A 181 -2.29 -22.35 4.93
CA VAL A 181 -2.19 -22.09 3.48
C VAL A 181 -3.39 -22.68 2.73
N ALA A 182 -3.79 -23.92 3.02
CA ALA A 182 -4.89 -24.59 2.33
C ALA A 182 -6.25 -23.93 2.58
N GLU A 183 -6.49 -23.49 3.82
CA GLU A 183 -7.73 -22.81 4.20
C GLU A 183 -7.76 -21.34 3.77
N ASP A 184 -6.70 -20.82 3.15
CA ASP A 184 -6.58 -19.39 2.77
C ASP A 184 -6.87 -18.49 3.98
N ARG A 185 -6.28 -18.82 5.15
CA ARG A 185 -6.49 -18.03 6.39
C ARG A 185 -5.85 -16.65 6.26
N SER A 186 -6.17 -15.75 7.20
CA SER A 186 -5.65 -14.38 7.19
C SER A 186 -4.11 -14.35 7.02
N PRO A 187 -3.55 -13.33 6.33
CA PRO A 187 -2.11 -13.21 6.08
C PRO A 187 -1.27 -13.30 7.37
N GLU A 188 -1.78 -12.74 8.46
CA GLU A 188 -1.15 -12.79 9.79
C GLU A 188 -0.99 -14.22 10.31
N ARG A 189 -2.01 -15.06 10.14
CA ARG A 189 -1.97 -16.46 10.57
C ARG A 189 -1.01 -17.28 9.71
N VAL A 190 -1.03 -17.08 8.40
CA VAL A 190 -0.09 -17.73 7.48
C VAL A 190 1.35 -17.32 7.83
N ARG A 191 1.60 -16.03 8.06
CA ARG A 191 2.91 -15.51 8.45
C ARG A 191 3.37 -16.04 9.81
N ALA A 192 2.49 -16.08 10.81
CA ALA A 192 2.81 -16.61 12.12
C ALA A 192 3.19 -18.11 12.05
N ALA A 193 2.40 -18.90 11.32
CA ALA A 193 2.70 -20.31 11.10
C ALA A 193 4.02 -20.53 10.33
N PHE A 194 4.28 -19.72 9.30
CA PHE A 194 5.54 -19.77 8.55
C PHE A 194 6.73 -19.40 9.43
N THR A 195 6.61 -18.34 10.25
CA THR A 195 7.65 -17.93 11.20
C THR A 195 7.93 -19.04 12.23
N GLY A 196 6.90 -19.71 12.72
CA GLY A 196 7.03 -20.87 13.62
C GLY A 196 7.77 -22.05 12.97
N CYS A 197 7.48 -22.32 11.68
CA CYS A 197 8.21 -23.33 10.91
C CYS A 197 9.68 -22.97 10.72
N MET A 198 9.97 -21.72 10.35
CA MET A 198 11.34 -21.20 10.21
C MET A 198 12.13 -21.34 11.52
N GLY A 199 11.53 -20.94 12.65
CA GLY A 199 12.17 -21.05 13.96
C GLY A 199 12.43 -22.49 14.39
N SER A 200 11.59 -23.43 13.98
CA SER A 200 11.79 -24.85 14.27
C SER A 200 12.85 -25.47 13.37
N ALA A 201 12.84 -25.16 12.08
CA ALA A 201 13.86 -25.60 11.13
C ALA A 201 15.27 -25.14 11.55
N LEU A 202 15.42 -23.91 12.04
CA LEU A 202 16.69 -23.36 12.54
C LEU A 202 17.16 -23.98 13.88
N ARG A 203 16.25 -24.57 14.67
CA ARG A 203 16.59 -25.29 15.90
C ARG A 203 17.03 -26.72 15.63
N GLU A 204 16.44 -27.35 14.61
CA GLU A 204 16.67 -28.75 14.26
C GLU A 204 17.85 -28.93 13.28
N ARG A 205 18.19 -27.90 12.51
CA ARG A 205 19.21 -27.93 11.45
C ARG A 205 20.10 -26.70 11.49
N ASP A 206 21.31 -26.85 10.95
CA ASP A 206 22.25 -25.74 10.79
C ASP A 206 21.71 -24.70 9.80
N ALA A 207 22.00 -23.41 10.03
CA ALA A 207 21.57 -22.33 9.15
C ALA A 207 22.17 -22.40 7.73
N ALA A 208 23.29 -23.10 7.56
CA ALA A 208 23.91 -23.37 6.27
C ALA A 208 23.24 -24.53 5.50
N ASP A 209 22.34 -25.30 6.13
CA ASP A 209 21.58 -26.38 5.48
C ASP A 209 20.84 -25.83 4.23
N PRO A 210 21.03 -26.44 3.04
CA PRO A 210 20.40 -25.96 1.81
C PRO A 210 18.88 -25.81 1.87
N ALA A 211 18.18 -26.71 2.58
CA ALA A 211 16.73 -26.64 2.75
C ALA A 211 16.34 -25.47 3.64
N VAL A 212 17.09 -25.20 4.72
CA VAL A 212 16.87 -24.03 5.60
C VAL A 212 17.12 -22.73 4.84
N ARG A 213 18.20 -22.66 4.04
CA ARG A 213 18.49 -21.48 3.20
C ARG A 213 17.40 -21.26 2.15
N ARG A 214 16.89 -22.32 1.53
CA ARG A 214 15.78 -22.23 0.57
C ARG A 214 14.49 -21.75 1.24
N LEU A 215 14.15 -22.31 2.40
CA LEU A 215 12.99 -21.92 3.18
C LEU A 215 13.07 -20.45 3.63
N ALA A 216 14.25 -19.98 4.06
CA ALA A 216 14.49 -18.57 4.38
C ALA A 216 14.31 -17.65 3.16
N ALA A 217 14.77 -18.09 1.99
CA ALA A 217 14.59 -17.35 0.74
C ALA A 217 13.11 -17.25 0.34
N LEU A 218 12.34 -18.33 0.51
CA LEU A 218 10.89 -18.36 0.28
C LEU A 218 10.14 -17.49 1.29
N TYR A 219 10.51 -17.51 2.57
CA TYR A 219 9.96 -16.62 3.58
C TYR A 219 10.20 -15.15 3.22
N ALA A 220 11.42 -14.80 2.83
CA ALA A 220 11.75 -13.46 2.39
C ALA A 220 10.99 -13.07 1.11
N ALA A 221 10.79 -13.99 0.17
CA ALA A 221 9.98 -13.76 -1.03
C ALA A 221 8.51 -13.53 -0.69
N HIS A 222 7.94 -14.34 0.21
CA HIS A 222 6.58 -14.18 0.70
C HIS A 222 6.37 -12.81 1.37
N CYS A 223 7.26 -12.41 2.30
CA CYS A 223 7.19 -11.09 2.92
C CYS A 223 7.27 -9.96 1.88
N ARG A 224 8.20 -10.04 0.92
CA ARG A 224 8.29 -9.05 -0.16
C ARG A 224 7.01 -8.97 -0.99
N LEU A 225 6.43 -10.10 -1.36
CA LEU A 225 5.21 -10.14 -2.18
C LEU A 225 3.98 -9.67 -1.41
N GLN A 226 3.91 -9.90 -0.10
CA GLN A 226 2.84 -9.41 0.78
C GLN A 226 2.95 -7.90 1.05
N GLU A 227 4.15 -7.41 1.37
CA GLU A 227 4.38 -5.99 1.68
C GLU A 227 4.35 -5.09 0.43
N ARG A 228 4.78 -5.60 -0.72
CA ARG A 228 4.95 -4.78 -1.93
C ARG A 228 3.79 -4.94 -2.91
N GLY A 229 3.25 -6.15 -3.09
CA GLY A 229 2.62 -6.52 -4.37
C GLY A 229 3.62 -6.30 -5.54
N ARG A 230 3.64 -7.15 -6.56
CA ARG A 230 4.43 -6.85 -7.77
C ARG A 230 3.63 -5.95 -8.69
N MET A 231 3.34 -4.74 -8.25
CA MET A 231 3.14 -3.65 -9.19
C MET A 231 4.47 -2.90 -9.24
N PRO A 232 5.21 -2.85 -10.37
CA PRO A 232 6.08 -1.71 -10.58
C PRO A 232 5.13 -0.52 -10.54
N ASP A 233 5.12 0.22 -9.43
CA ASP A 233 4.11 1.24 -9.21
C ASP A 233 4.10 2.19 -10.42
N PRO A 234 3.06 2.15 -11.29
CA PRO A 234 2.99 3.05 -12.44
C PRO A 234 2.95 4.51 -11.96
N LEU A 235 2.60 4.73 -10.69
CA LEU A 235 2.63 6.03 -10.04
C LEU A 235 4.06 6.55 -9.88
N LEU A 236 5.09 5.69 -9.82
CA LEU A 236 6.48 6.15 -9.69
C LEU A 236 7.09 6.64 -11.01
N GLY A 237 6.29 6.83 -12.06
CA GLY A 237 6.74 7.37 -13.35
C GLY A 237 7.82 6.51 -14.02
N GLY A 238 7.79 5.19 -13.84
CA GLY A 238 8.83 4.29 -14.37
C GLY A 238 10.13 4.24 -13.57
N SER A 239 10.16 4.84 -12.37
CA SER A 239 11.29 4.78 -11.43
C SER A 239 11.24 3.47 -10.63
N GLY A 240 12.40 2.90 -10.29
CA GLY A 240 12.45 1.70 -9.44
C GLY A 240 12.00 2.02 -8.01
N PRO A 241 11.09 1.23 -7.40
CA PRO A 241 10.69 1.46 -6.02
C PRO A 241 11.87 1.31 -5.06
N LEU A 242 11.88 2.11 -4.01
CA LEU A 242 12.89 2.09 -2.96
C LEU A 242 12.22 2.06 -1.59
N GLY A 243 12.36 0.96 -0.87
CA GLY A 243 11.86 0.84 0.51
C GLY A 243 12.86 1.33 1.55
N ILE A 244 12.43 1.40 2.81
CA ILE A 244 13.24 1.87 3.93
C ILE A 244 14.55 1.08 4.12
N ALA A 245 14.52 -0.25 3.98
CA ALA A 245 15.70 -1.09 4.09
C ALA A 245 16.70 -0.84 2.94
N ASP A 246 16.19 -0.66 1.71
CA ASP A 246 17.01 -0.38 0.54
C ASP A 246 17.62 1.03 0.61
N PHE A 247 16.87 2.01 1.13
CA PHE A 247 17.38 3.35 1.40
C PHE A 247 18.45 3.34 2.50
N ARG A 248 18.24 2.61 3.60
CA ARG A 248 19.24 2.39 4.65
C ARG A 248 20.54 1.84 4.08
N ASN A 249 20.46 0.82 3.23
CA ASN A 249 21.65 0.23 2.58
C ASN A 249 22.38 1.22 1.68
N GLN A 250 21.68 2.17 1.05
CA GLN A 250 22.30 3.22 0.24
C GLN A 250 23.00 4.32 1.05
N LEU A 251 22.68 4.44 2.34
CA LEU A 251 23.25 5.44 3.25
C LEU A 251 24.31 4.87 4.19
N ALA A 252 24.36 3.55 4.37
CA ALA A 252 25.24 2.94 5.35
C ALA A 252 26.73 3.26 5.12
N GLY A 253 27.38 3.77 6.17
CA GLY A 253 28.78 4.18 6.16
C GLY A 253 29.07 5.49 5.41
N ARG A 254 28.06 6.16 4.85
CA ARG A 254 28.22 7.36 4.03
C ARG A 254 27.93 8.64 4.80
N SER A 255 28.70 9.68 4.53
CA SER A 255 28.46 11.03 5.03
C SER A 255 27.29 11.69 4.30
N VAL A 256 26.38 12.32 5.06
CA VAL A 256 25.13 12.88 4.51
C VAL A 256 25.04 14.35 4.87
N CYS A 257 24.69 15.20 3.89
CA CYS A 257 24.21 16.54 4.17
C CYS A 257 22.75 16.72 3.76
N VAL A 258 21.98 17.35 4.63
CA VAL A 258 20.59 17.76 4.38
C VAL A 258 20.59 19.26 4.14
N VAL A 259 20.17 19.68 2.96
CA VAL A 259 20.02 21.08 2.59
C VAL A 259 18.56 21.47 2.77
N ALA A 260 18.30 22.39 3.70
CA ALA A 260 16.95 22.87 3.99
C ALA A 260 16.32 23.60 2.79
N ASP A 261 14.98 23.68 2.80
CA ASP A 261 14.23 24.40 1.77
C ASP A 261 14.67 25.88 1.68
N GLY A 262 14.74 26.40 0.45
CA GLY A 262 15.16 27.78 0.17
C GLY A 262 16.61 28.12 0.52
N ALA A 263 17.42 27.17 1.00
CA ALA A 263 18.81 27.44 1.38
C ALA A 263 19.72 27.75 0.17
N PHE A 264 20.49 28.83 0.29
CA PHE A 264 21.48 29.26 -0.71
C PHE A 264 22.90 28.88 -0.27
N GLY A 265 23.61 28.14 -1.12
CA GLY A 265 25.04 27.90 -0.92
C GLY A 265 25.35 27.01 0.29
N GLY A 266 26.59 26.53 0.32
CA GLY A 266 27.10 25.55 1.26
C GLY A 266 28.02 24.58 0.54
N ASP A 267 29.20 24.33 1.10
CA ASP A 267 30.12 23.34 0.55
C ASP A 267 29.52 21.95 0.73
N THR A 268 29.00 21.40 -0.36
CA THR A 268 28.42 20.05 -0.43
C THR A 268 29.40 19.03 -1.03
N GLY A 269 30.56 19.50 -1.50
CA GLY A 269 31.61 18.66 -2.06
C GLY A 269 32.13 17.54 -1.14
N PRO A 270 32.25 17.73 0.19
CA PRO A 270 32.83 16.71 1.06
C PRO A 270 31.86 15.58 1.46
N TYR A 271 30.60 15.59 1.00
CA TYR A 271 29.60 14.61 1.41
C TYR A 271 29.39 13.53 0.35
N ASP A 272 29.23 12.29 0.80
CA ASP A 272 28.91 11.15 -0.05
C ASP A 272 27.47 11.21 -0.57
N VAL A 273 26.56 11.85 0.15
CA VAL A 273 25.14 11.99 -0.21
C VAL A 273 24.63 13.39 0.11
N VAL A 274 24.10 14.08 -0.91
CA VAL A 274 23.44 15.39 -0.78
C VAL A 274 21.92 15.22 -0.90
N ILE A 275 21.20 15.55 0.17
CA ILE A 275 19.74 15.54 0.23
C ILE A 275 19.22 16.99 0.17
N ARG A 276 18.42 17.33 -0.85
CA ARG A 276 17.77 18.65 -0.94
C ARG A 276 16.27 18.53 -0.64
N CYS A 277 15.72 19.53 0.05
CA CYS A 277 14.31 19.54 0.46
C CYS A 277 13.49 20.53 -0.37
N ASP A 278 12.27 20.13 -0.73
CA ASP A 278 11.21 20.92 -1.38
C ASP A 278 11.71 21.78 -2.56
N ASP A 279 11.26 23.02 -2.65
CA ASP A 279 11.44 23.88 -3.81
C ASP A 279 12.81 24.57 -3.74
N TYR A 280 13.89 23.78 -3.84
CA TYR A 280 15.23 24.35 -3.98
C TYR A 280 15.33 25.06 -5.33
N ARG A 281 15.79 26.32 -5.36
CA ARG A 281 16.00 27.07 -6.61
C ARG A 281 17.16 26.44 -7.40
N GLY A 282 16.81 25.55 -8.33
CA GLY A 282 17.72 25.08 -9.37
C GLY A 282 17.81 26.15 -10.44
N ASP A 283 18.98 26.77 -10.60
CA ASP A 283 19.22 27.57 -11.80
C ASP A 283 19.10 26.65 -13.01
N ARG A 284 18.36 27.10 -14.02
CA ARG A 284 18.23 26.38 -15.29
C ARG A 284 19.63 26.22 -15.89
N ALA A 285 20.04 24.98 -16.05
CA ALA A 285 21.12 24.54 -16.93
C ALA A 285 22.54 25.12 -16.65
N GLY A 286 23.41 24.25 -16.12
CA GLY A 286 24.67 23.99 -16.81
C GLY A 286 25.96 24.70 -16.38
N ALA A 287 25.97 25.60 -15.40
CA ALA A 287 27.20 26.31 -15.04
C ALA A 287 27.35 26.58 -13.53
N ASP A 288 27.15 25.53 -12.70
CA ASP A 288 27.88 25.23 -11.46
C ASP A 288 27.11 24.15 -10.65
N GLY A 289 27.52 22.90 -10.87
CA GLY A 289 26.86 21.68 -10.40
C GLY A 289 26.66 21.58 -8.88
N ARG A 290 25.47 21.96 -8.41
CA ARG A 290 24.98 21.60 -7.07
C ARG A 290 24.40 20.20 -7.09
N ARG A 291 25.27 19.21 -6.85
CA ARG A 291 24.92 17.79 -6.72
C ARG A 291 23.66 17.58 -5.88
N THR A 292 22.74 16.76 -6.38
CA THR A 292 21.51 16.35 -5.66
C THR A 292 21.34 14.85 -5.84
N ASP A 293 21.78 14.06 -4.86
CA ASP A 293 21.64 12.60 -4.91
C ASP A 293 20.22 12.19 -4.53
N VAL A 294 19.65 12.87 -3.53
CA VAL A 294 18.30 12.64 -3.03
C VAL A 294 17.54 13.95 -3.03
N HIS A 295 16.34 13.94 -3.62
CA HIS A 295 15.40 15.04 -3.50
C HIS A 295 14.22 14.59 -2.64
N ALA A 296 14.08 15.22 -1.49
CA ALA A 296 13.00 14.99 -0.53
C ALA A 296 11.93 16.07 -0.71
N VAL A 297 10.69 15.68 -0.95
CA VAL A 297 9.60 16.62 -1.28
C VAL A 297 8.39 16.32 -0.43
N SER A 298 7.79 17.35 0.15
CA SER A 298 6.46 17.27 0.74
C SER A 298 5.36 17.29 -0.33
N THR A 299 4.11 16.99 0.07
CA THR A 299 2.95 17.18 -0.81
C THR A 299 2.73 18.63 -1.24
N ALA A 300 3.30 19.59 -0.49
CA ALA A 300 3.21 21.02 -0.75
C ALA A 300 4.23 21.51 -1.80
N GLY A 301 5.36 20.82 -1.97
CA GLY A 301 6.39 21.18 -2.96
C GLY A 301 5.87 21.12 -4.40
N ARG A 302 6.21 22.13 -5.20
CA ARG A 302 5.70 22.32 -6.56
C ARG A 302 6.78 22.43 -7.62
N ALA A 303 8.03 22.64 -7.25
CA ALA A 303 9.16 22.84 -8.14
C ALA A 303 10.08 21.60 -8.21
N CYS A 304 11.01 21.61 -9.17
CA CYS A 304 12.10 20.63 -9.28
C CYS A 304 11.65 19.16 -9.44
N TRP A 305 10.44 18.91 -9.91
CA TRP A 305 9.92 17.58 -10.24
C TRP A 305 10.56 16.96 -11.48
N ASP A 306 11.06 17.80 -12.38
CA ASP A 306 11.78 17.48 -13.61
C ASP A 306 13.30 17.36 -13.45
N GLN A 307 13.84 17.80 -12.31
CA GLN A 307 15.28 17.74 -12.02
C GLN A 307 15.77 16.29 -11.91
N GLN A 308 16.90 16.01 -12.55
CA GLN A 308 17.55 14.70 -12.56
C GLN A 308 18.17 14.39 -11.20
N VAL A 309 17.70 13.32 -10.54
CA VAL A 309 18.16 12.88 -9.21
C VAL A 309 18.28 11.37 -9.13
N ARG A 310 19.12 10.83 -8.24
CA ARG A 310 19.20 9.37 -8.07
C ARG A 310 17.96 8.83 -7.37
N ILE A 311 17.54 9.49 -6.29
CA ILE A 311 16.42 9.08 -5.45
C ILE A 311 15.49 10.26 -5.25
N ARG A 312 14.19 10.02 -5.35
CA ARG A 312 13.17 10.99 -4.96
C ARG A 312 12.32 10.43 -3.84
N LEU A 313 12.30 11.12 -2.70
CA LEU A 313 11.46 10.78 -1.55
C LEU A 313 10.26 11.72 -1.54
N VAL A 314 9.06 11.15 -1.49
CA VAL A 314 7.81 11.91 -1.44
C VAL A 314 7.17 11.67 -0.08
N PHE A 315 7.04 12.73 0.71
CA PHE A 315 6.39 12.67 2.01
C PHE A 315 4.94 13.13 1.93
N GLY A 316 4.02 12.34 2.51
CA GLY A 316 2.60 12.66 2.50
C GLY A 316 1.89 12.25 3.78
N GLU A 317 0.95 13.08 4.23
CA GLU A 317 0.36 12.90 5.56
C GLU A 317 -0.56 11.70 5.67
N SER A 318 -1.31 11.48 4.59
CA SER A 318 -2.21 10.35 4.39
C SER A 318 -1.79 9.57 3.15
N GLY A 319 -2.27 8.34 3.03
CA GLY A 319 -2.10 7.56 1.81
C GLY A 319 -2.63 8.30 0.59
N LYS A 320 -3.81 8.91 0.67
CA LYS A 320 -4.39 9.65 -0.45
C LYS A 320 -3.49 10.79 -0.93
N GLN A 321 -3.01 11.65 -0.03
CA GLN A 321 -2.14 12.77 -0.39
C GLN A 321 -0.82 12.30 -1.02
N TRP A 322 -0.23 11.23 -0.49
CA TRP A 322 0.98 10.67 -1.06
C TRP A 322 0.75 10.11 -2.46
N HIS A 323 -0.33 9.35 -2.68
CA HIS A 323 -0.67 8.86 -4.02
C HIS A 323 -0.90 10.03 -5.01
N GLU A 324 -1.49 11.15 -4.58
CA GLU A 324 -1.65 12.35 -5.40
C GLU A 324 -0.32 13.06 -5.70
N ALA A 325 0.61 13.08 -4.75
CA ALA A 325 1.94 13.69 -4.93
C ALA A 325 2.85 12.82 -5.81
N VAL A 326 2.86 11.50 -5.61
CA VAL A 326 3.65 10.54 -6.39
C VAL A 326 3.26 10.57 -7.88
N ARG A 327 2.00 10.86 -8.22
CA ARG A 327 1.56 11.08 -9.62
C ARG A 327 2.25 12.25 -10.33
N ARG A 328 2.96 13.13 -9.61
CA ARG A 328 3.72 14.25 -10.19
C ARG A 328 5.13 13.86 -10.60
N LEU A 329 5.56 12.63 -10.31
CA LEU A 329 6.87 12.13 -10.71
C LEU A 329 7.04 12.18 -12.22
N VAL A 330 8.16 12.74 -12.66
CA VAL A 330 8.48 12.86 -14.08
C VAL A 330 9.27 11.63 -14.51
N PRO A 331 8.81 10.87 -15.52
CA PRO A 331 9.56 9.72 -16.01
C PRO A 331 10.97 10.10 -16.44
N GLY A 332 11.94 9.32 -15.96
CA GLY A 332 13.36 9.55 -16.23
C GLY A 332 14.00 10.68 -15.42
N ALA A 333 13.27 11.46 -14.63
CA ALA A 333 13.86 12.48 -13.74
C ALA A 333 14.44 11.88 -12.45
N GLN A 334 14.04 10.66 -12.08
CA GLN A 334 14.62 9.93 -10.97
C GLN A 334 14.82 8.45 -11.30
N ARG A 335 15.91 7.86 -10.81
CA ARG A 335 16.17 6.42 -10.96
C ARG A 335 15.35 5.60 -9.98
N HIS A 336 15.21 6.11 -8.75
CA HIS A 336 14.45 5.49 -7.69
C HIS A 336 13.45 6.46 -7.07
N ALA A 337 12.30 5.94 -6.67
CA ALA A 337 11.32 6.70 -5.90
C ALA A 337 10.96 5.93 -4.62
N GLY A 338 10.87 6.65 -3.50
CA GLY A 338 10.52 6.07 -2.20
C GLY A 338 9.11 5.46 -2.24
N ASP A 339 8.97 4.22 -1.76
CA ASP A 339 7.67 3.55 -1.66
C ASP A 339 6.89 3.99 -0.41
N SER A 340 5.75 3.34 -0.16
CA SER A 340 4.88 3.66 0.97
C SER A 340 5.56 3.53 2.34
N SER A 341 6.64 2.74 2.49
CA SER A 341 7.42 2.64 3.72
C SER A 341 8.22 3.90 4.03
N LEU A 342 8.47 4.76 3.03
CA LEU A 342 9.17 6.03 3.16
C LEU A 342 8.23 7.25 3.06
N ARG A 343 6.91 7.03 2.91
CA ARG A 343 5.89 8.10 2.81
C ARG A 343 5.91 9.07 3.99
N ARG A 344 6.24 8.57 5.16
CA ARG A 344 6.65 9.33 6.33
C ARG A 344 7.76 8.51 6.97
N PRO A 345 8.75 9.13 7.62
CA PRO A 345 9.74 8.36 8.32
C PRO A 345 9.04 7.38 9.26
N LEU A 346 8.19 7.85 10.18
CA LEU A 346 7.58 6.98 11.18
C LEU A 346 6.28 7.61 11.72
N SER A 347 5.13 7.19 11.18
CA SER A 347 3.84 7.35 11.85
C SER A 347 3.58 6.21 12.85
N ASP A 348 4.46 5.21 12.87
CA ASP A 348 4.35 4.06 13.76
C ASP A 348 4.69 4.49 15.20
N PRO A 349 3.70 4.50 16.12
CA PRO A 349 3.93 4.82 17.52
C PRO A 349 4.99 3.91 18.16
N ALA A 350 5.17 2.69 17.65
CA ALA A 350 6.10 1.71 18.18
C ALA A 350 7.58 2.03 17.87
N VAL A 351 7.85 2.99 16.97
CA VAL A 351 9.21 3.18 16.44
C VAL A 351 9.77 4.59 16.66
N LEU A 352 8.94 5.64 16.79
CA LEU A 352 9.43 6.99 17.19
C LEU A 352 8.87 7.54 18.51
N GLY A 353 7.95 6.85 19.20
CA GLY A 353 7.55 7.18 20.57
C GLY A 353 7.05 8.61 20.85
N GLU A 354 6.77 9.42 19.83
CA GLU A 354 6.47 10.85 20.00
C GLU A 354 5.17 11.23 19.27
N SER A 355 4.04 11.09 19.97
CA SER A 355 2.83 11.86 19.67
C SER A 355 3.04 13.31 20.13
N GLY A 356 2.88 14.31 19.26
CA GLY A 356 2.89 15.71 19.72
C GLY A 356 3.39 16.80 18.76
N TRP A 357 3.85 16.47 17.55
CA TRP A 357 4.48 17.45 16.66
C TRP A 357 3.52 18.38 15.88
N GLY A 358 2.22 18.34 16.16
CA GLY A 358 1.20 19.22 15.55
C GLY A 358 1.00 19.03 14.04
N THR A 359 0.68 20.12 13.33
CA THR A 359 0.61 20.16 11.85
C THR A 359 1.93 19.73 11.21
N ALA A 360 1.87 19.21 9.98
CA ALA A 360 2.96 18.59 9.22
C ALA A 360 4.38 19.13 9.54
N PRO A 361 5.34 18.27 9.96
CA PRO A 361 6.73 18.67 10.14
C PRO A 361 7.37 19.16 8.85
N SER A 362 8.36 20.04 8.98
CA SER A 362 9.14 20.49 7.82
C SER A 362 9.82 19.29 7.14
N THR A 363 10.02 19.37 5.83
CA THR A 363 10.66 18.29 5.05
C THR A 363 12.08 18.03 5.54
N ALA A 364 12.85 19.08 5.83
CA ALA A 364 14.20 18.95 6.38
C ALA A 364 14.20 18.21 7.73
N PHE A 365 13.30 18.58 8.64
CA PHE A 365 13.17 17.90 9.92
C PHE A 365 12.74 16.44 9.76
N THR A 366 11.83 16.18 8.82
CA THR A 366 11.38 14.82 8.47
C THR A 366 12.54 13.96 7.99
N VAL A 367 13.40 14.49 7.11
CA VAL A 367 14.62 13.81 6.66
C VAL A 367 15.58 13.57 7.83
N LEU A 368 15.83 14.57 8.68
CA LEU A 368 16.75 14.42 9.82
C LEU A 368 16.30 13.32 10.78
N ARG A 369 15.00 13.24 11.10
CA ARG A 369 14.45 12.16 11.93
C ARG A 369 14.58 10.79 11.28
N LEU A 370 14.40 10.71 9.95
CA LEU A 370 14.63 9.45 9.22
C LEU A 370 16.09 9.02 9.33
N LEU A 371 17.03 9.94 9.12
CA LEU A 371 18.46 9.62 9.18
C LEU A 371 18.92 9.25 10.60
N ASP A 372 18.37 9.91 11.62
CA ASP A 372 18.58 9.59 13.04
C ASP A 372 18.06 8.17 13.34
N PHE A 373 16.83 7.86 12.94
CA PHE A 373 16.22 6.54 13.11
C PHE A 373 17.00 5.42 12.40
N LEU A 374 17.45 5.66 11.17
CA LEU A 374 18.16 4.65 10.41
C LEU A 374 19.54 4.32 11.03
N ASP A 375 20.15 5.29 11.71
CA ASP A 375 21.40 5.16 12.45
C ASP A 375 22.53 4.43 11.70
N VAL A 376 22.73 4.77 10.42
CA VAL A 376 23.76 4.14 9.57
C VAL A 376 24.76 5.09 8.95
N SER A 377 24.56 6.39 9.08
CA SER A 377 25.44 7.42 8.51
C SER A 377 26.34 7.99 9.58
N PRO A 378 27.68 7.81 9.50
CA PRO A 378 28.62 8.23 10.54
C PRO A 378 28.70 9.75 10.67
N ARG A 379 28.27 10.49 9.64
CA ARG A 379 28.26 11.95 9.64
C ARG A 379 26.95 12.48 9.06
N ILE A 380 26.28 13.36 9.80
CA ILE A 380 25.06 14.05 9.36
C ILE A 380 25.17 15.54 9.65
N ASP A 381 25.10 16.34 8.59
CA ASP A 381 25.12 17.80 8.67
C ASP A 381 23.83 18.39 8.08
N LEU A 382 23.22 19.34 8.78
CA LEU A 382 22.18 20.21 8.24
C LEU A 382 22.85 21.48 7.69
N ILE A 383 22.50 21.87 6.47
CA ILE A 383 23.01 23.07 5.78
C ILE A 383 21.84 24.00 5.45
N GLY A 384 22.00 25.29 5.72
CA GLY A 384 20.99 26.31 5.47
C GLY A 384 21.57 27.73 5.49
N SER A 385 20.93 28.70 4.83
CA SER A 385 21.41 30.09 4.79
C SER A 385 21.14 30.90 6.07
N SER A 386 20.42 30.34 7.02
CA SER A 386 20.03 31.00 8.27
C SER A 386 19.81 29.97 9.38
N LEU A 387 20.76 29.05 9.60
CA LEU A 387 20.54 27.91 10.47
C LEU A 387 20.28 28.32 11.92
N PRO A 388 19.31 27.68 12.59
CA PRO A 388 18.60 26.45 12.19
C PRO A 388 17.49 26.59 11.11
N GLY A 389 17.31 27.74 10.48
CA GLY A 389 16.49 27.93 9.27
C GLY A 389 15.00 28.11 9.61
N PRO A 390 14.07 27.88 8.66
CA PRO A 390 12.63 27.92 8.90
C PRO A 390 12.12 26.72 9.75
N LEU A 391 12.99 26.10 10.55
CA LEU A 391 12.58 25.09 11.52
C LEU A 391 11.73 25.74 12.61
N ARG A 392 10.62 25.08 12.94
CA ARG A 392 9.73 25.50 14.03
C ARG A 392 10.47 25.36 15.37
N PRO A 393 10.06 26.08 16.43
CA PRO A 393 10.75 26.05 17.72
C PRO A 393 11.00 24.62 18.26
N ALA A 394 9.98 23.77 18.25
CA ALA A 394 10.14 22.38 18.70
C ALA A 394 11.13 21.58 17.83
N GLU A 395 11.10 21.78 16.50
CA GLU A 395 12.00 21.08 15.57
C GLU A 395 13.45 21.51 15.81
N ARG A 396 13.63 22.81 16.07
CA ARG A 396 14.91 23.41 16.43
C ARG A 396 15.45 22.83 17.73
N ASP A 397 14.62 22.72 18.76
CA ASP A 397 15.03 22.17 20.05
C ASP A 397 15.53 20.72 19.89
N TRP A 398 14.84 19.92 19.08
CA TRP A 398 15.25 18.56 18.76
C TRP A 398 16.58 18.50 18.00
N VAL A 399 16.77 19.38 17.01
CA VAL A 399 18.02 19.46 16.22
C VAL A 399 19.19 19.89 17.10
N MET A 400 18.99 20.92 17.94
CA MET A 400 20.04 21.44 18.82
C MET A 400 20.39 20.46 19.94
N ALA A 401 19.43 19.67 20.43
CA ALA A 401 19.70 18.61 21.41
C ALA A 401 20.63 17.50 20.85
N ARG A 402 20.72 17.36 19.53
CA ARG A 402 21.61 16.41 18.84
C ARG A 402 22.83 17.09 18.23
N ALA A 403 22.94 18.41 18.28
CA ALA A 403 24.04 19.11 17.64
C ALA A 403 25.36 18.89 18.40
N THR A 404 26.41 18.47 17.69
CA THR A 404 27.78 18.39 18.21
C THR A 404 28.55 19.69 18.00
N SER A 405 28.26 20.41 16.92
CA SER A 405 28.81 21.74 16.62
C SER A 405 27.90 22.49 15.64
N GLY A 406 28.05 23.81 15.56
CA GLY A 406 27.26 24.62 14.65
C GLY A 406 27.93 25.94 14.26
N THR A 407 27.66 26.37 13.03
CA THR A 407 27.93 27.71 12.49
C THR A 407 26.61 28.32 12.02
N GLU A 408 26.65 29.56 11.55
CA GLU A 408 25.48 30.24 10.97
C GLU A 408 24.87 29.48 9.77
N THR A 409 25.67 28.66 9.09
CA THR A 409 25.27 27.98 7.84
C THR A 409 25.28 26.46 7.90
N ARG A 410 25.81 25.86 8.98
CA ARG A 410 25.93 24.41 9.15
C ARG A 410 25.68 24.00 10.60
N ILE A 411 24.87 22.97 10.82
CA ILE A 411 24.73 22.29 12.12
C ILE A 411 25.16 20.83 11.94
N ALA A 412 26.16 20.39 12.69
CA ALA A 412 26.60 19.00 12.72
C ALA A 412 25.84 18.24 13.80
N LEU A 413 25.16 17.14 13.43
CA LEU A 413 24.42 16.30 14.38
C LEU A 413 25.26 15.10 14.85
N ARG A 414 26.19 14.62 14.04
CA ARG A 414 27.23 13.63 14.39
C ARG A 414 28.33 13.62 13.35
#